data_AF-R6CN22-F1
#
_entry.id   AF-R6CN22-F1
#
_cell.length_a   1.000
_cell.length_b   1.000
_cell.length_c   1.000
_cell.angle_alpha   90.00
_cell.angle_beta   90.00
_cell.angle_gamma   90.00
#
_symmetry.space_group_name_H-M   'P 1'
#
loop_
_entity.id
_entity.type
_entity.pdbx_description
1 polymer ?
#
loop_
_entity_poly.entity_id
_entity_poly.type
_entity_poly.pdbx_seq_one_letter_code
_entity_poly.pdbx_strand_id
1 'polypeptide(L)'
;MTDKEYQKMIADARRSVSRKYGFRQSSYINFKVEGDYFFCLYFLSDEARLTVKPMYADDLWWNIWDASDNKKEPLSLRGTGAYSLSGQILTSDEITKVTDKEELTDIIDGMFKNATDAISKFIIANPNADSFFPDESKMDYDPDRLLYLMALIHNGKEEDALAIIKEARKNKHRCIFQSGMFSDSYTYIRRWCNREQVAIRIRNVFAYIFNNIVQIRAYALMALGRNNKKDTIPSVYDIRLLDGGIVMALCFSIIFHWHNCTLAWITLAVYFICGWFMDFEKRSERYYIRFGNLPDKTRLRWKIGMWIFVVTLYIYSFASLYFLNYETDR
;
A
#
# COMPACT_ATOMS: atom_id res chain seq x y z
N MET A 1 19.14 -15.53 51.15
CA MET A 1 19.27 -15.59 49.68
C MET A 1 19.15 -14.16 49.17
N THR A 2 20.08 -13.72 48.33
CA THR A 2 20.02 -12.40 47.69
C THR A 2 19.07 -12.43 46.48
N ASP A 3 18.55 -11.29 46.05
CA ASP A 3 17.69 -11.22 44.85
C ASP A 3 18.38 -11.79 43.60
N LYS A 4 19.70 -11.60 43.46
CA LYS A 4 20.48 -12.15 42.35
C LYS A 4 20.54 -13.68 42.38
N GLU A 5 20.71 -14.27 43.56
CA GLU A 5 20.69 -15.72 43.74
C GLU A 5 19.31 -16.28 43.40
N TYR A 6 18.24 -15.61 43.84
CA TYR A 6 16.88 -16.04 43.55
C TYR A 6 16.54 -15.95 42.05
N GLN A 7 16.94 -14.87 41.38
CA GLN A 7 16.77 -14.73 39.92
C GLN A 7 17.53 -15.81 39.13
N LYS A 8 18.73 -16.20 39.62
CA LYS A 8 19.48 -17.32 39.03
C LYS A 8 18.73 -18.64 39.22
N MET A 9 18.14 -18.89 40.39
CA MET A 9 17.32 -20.08 40.63
C MET A 9 16.12 -20.16 39.69
N ILE A 10 15.40 -19.05 39.49
CA ILE A 10 14.29 -18.96 38.51
C ILE A 10 14.81 -19.28 37.10
N ALA A 11 15.93 -18.69 36.69
CA ALA A 11 16.49 -18.89 35.35
C ALA A 11 16.90 -20.36 35.10
N ASP A 12 17.42 -21.04 36.11
CA ASP A 12 17.81 -22.45 36.04
C ASP A 12 16.59 -23.38 36.03
N ALA A 13 15.56 -23.11 36.85
CA ALA A 13 14.30 -23.86 36.85
C ALA A 13 13.53 -23.68 35.53
N ARG A 14 13.50 -22.47 34.96
CA ARG A 14 12.98 -22.24 33.60
C ARG A 14 13.72 -23.06 32.56
N ARG A 15 15.05 -23.18 32.68
CA ARG A 15 15.87 -23.91 31.71
C ARG A 15 15.64 -25.42 31.77
N SER A 16 15.42 -25.99 32.96
CA SER A 16 15.13 -27.42 33.12
C SER A 16 13.76 -27.79 32.57
N VAL A 17 12.77 -26.90 32.68
CA VAL A 17 11.37 -27.22 32.36
C VAL A 17 10.94 -26.79 30.96
N SER A 18 11.34 -25.60 30.50
CA SER A 18 10.78 -24.97 29.28
C SER A 18 10.84 -25.84 28.02
N ARG A 19 11.89 -26.66 27.86
CA ARG A 19 12.08 -27.53 26.69
C ARG A 19 11.00 -28.60 26.56
N LYS A 20 10.45 -29.09 27.68
CA LYS A 20 9.34 -30.06 27.71
C LYS A 20 8.11 -29.53 26.97
N TYR A 21 7.91 -28.22 26.99
CA TYR A 21 6.77 -27.52 26.39
C TYR A 21 7.12 -26.82 25.06
N GLY A 22 8.30 -27.06 24.50
CA GLY A 22 8.74 -26.50 23.22
C GLY A 22 9.17 -25.02 23.27
N PHE A 23 9.31 -24.43 24.46
CA PHE A 23 9.78 -23.05 24.59
C PHE A 23 11.29 -22.94 24.48
N ARG A 24 11.75 -21.88 23.82
CA ARG A 24 13.16 -21.43 23.81
C ARG A 24 13.34 -20.36 24.87
N GLN A 25 14.49 -20.34 25.54
CA GLN A 25 14.80 -19.36 26.57
C GLN A 25 15.77 -18.31 26.06
N SER A 26 15.52 -17.04 26.39
CA SER A 26 16.47 -15.94 26.19
C SER A 26 16.28 -14.90 27.28
N SER A 27 17.34 -14.54 28.01
CA SER A 27 17.26 -13.55 29.10
C SER A 27 16.09 -13.82 30.07
N TYR A 28 15.26 -12.80 30.34
CA TYR A 28 14.07 -12.87 31.18
C TYR A 28 12.81 -13.44 30.47
N ILE A 29 12.93 -13.91 29.22
CA ILE A 29 11.79 -14.46 28.45
C ILE A 29 11.95 -15.93 28.09
N ASN A 30 10.81 -16.59 27.91
CA ASN A 30 10.69 -17.84 27.18
C ASN A 30 9.69 -17.64 26.04
N PHE A 31 10.04 -18.08 24.83
CA PHE A 31 9.21 -17.84 23.66
C PHE A 31 9.06 -19.09 22.80
N LYS A 32 7.96 -19.16 22.06
CA LYS A 32 7.75 -20.16 21.00
C LYS A 32 6.94 -19.57 19.86
N VAL A 33 7.04 -20.20 18.70
CA VAL A 33 6.25 -19.85 17.51
C VAL A 33 5.34 -21.02 17.19
N GLU A 34 4.05 -20.75 17.04
CA GLU A 34 3.04 -21.76 16.75
C GLU A 34 1.86 -21.11 16.01
N GLY A 35 1.40 -21.72 14.91
CA GLY A 35 0.31 -21.16 14.09
C GLY A 35 0.57 -19.74 13.56
N ASP A 36 1.82 -19.43 13.20
CA ASP A 36 2.27 -18.10 12.75
C ASP A 36 2.13 -16.96 13.79
N TYR A 37 1.92 -17.33 15.05
CA TYR A 37 2.01 -16.41 16.18
C TYR A 37 3.33 -16.55 16.91
N PHE A 38 3.83 -15.43 17.42
CA PHE A 38 4.88 -15.36 18.40
C PHE A 38 4.28 -15.29 19.80
N PHE A 39 4.53 -16.33 20.61
CA PHE A 39 4.15 -16.36 22.02
C PHE A 39 5.36 -16.08 22.89
N CYS A 40 5.21 -15.15 23.84
CA CYS A 40 6.28 -14.74 24.73
C CYS A 40 5.80 -14.76 26.19
N LEU A 41 6.43 -15.61 26.99
CA LEU A 41 6.25 -15.69 28.43
C LEU A 41 7.36 -14.87 29.11
N TYR A 42 6.97 -13.71 29.65
CA TYR A 42 7.83 -12.82 30.39
C TYR A 42 7.89 -13.26 31.85
N PHE A 43 9.10 -13.48 32.37
CA PHE A 43 9.30 -13.68 33.81
C PHE A 43 9.76 -12.36 34.41
N LEU A 44 8.80 -11.64 34.98
CA LEU A 44 9.00 -10.40 35.72
C LEU A 44 9.29 -10.74 37.20
N SER A 45 9.51 -9.73 38.04
CA SER A 45 9.98 -9.93 39.42
C SER A 45 9.03 -10.76 40.29
N ASP A 46 7.73 -10.71 40.01
CA ASP A 46 6.64 -11.26 40.81
C ASP A 46 5.54 -11.92 39.97
N GLU A 47 5.62 -11.88 38.64
CA GLU A 47 4.64 -12.49 37.75
C GLU A 47 5.28 -13.11 36.50
N ALA A 48 4.61 -14.13 35.97
CA ALA A 48 4.87 -14.73 34.67
C ALA A 48 3.72 -14.37 33.72
N ARG A 49 3.99 -13.53 32.73
CA ARG A 49 2.99 -12.99 31.81
C ARG A 49 3.15 -13.56 30.41
N LEU A 50 2.11 -14.23 29.91
CA LEU A 50 2.07 -14.74 28.55
C LEU A 50 1.43 -13.72 27.61
N THR A 51 2.12 -13.40 26.53
CA THR A 51 1.64 -12.53 25.46
C THR A 51 1.66 -13.21 24.10
N VAL A 52 0.86 -12.69 23.17
CA VAL A 52 0.80 -13.14 21.78
C VAL A 52 0.76 -11.98 20.81
N LYS A 53 1.42 -12.17 19.65
CA LYS A 53 1.24 -11.33 18.47
C LYS A 53 1.54 -12.12 17.19
N PRO A 54 0.91 -11.79 16.05
CA PRO A 54 1.26 -12.41 14.77
C PRO A 54 2.72 -12.15 14.39
N MET A 55 3.37 -13.12 13.74
CA MET A 55 4.74 -12.97 13.27
C MET A 55 4.90 -11.81 12.27
N TYR A 56 3.91 -11.56 11.42
CA TYR A 56 3.98 -10.45 10.46
C TYR A 56 4.06 -9.08 11.14
N ALA A 57 3.57 -8.94 12.38
CA ALA A 57 3.35 -7.64 13.00
C ALA A 57 4.67 -6.88 13.24
N ASP A 58 5.68 -7.52 13.85
CA ASP A 58 7.01 -6.89 13.99
C ASP A 58 7.68 -6.70 12.64
N ASP A 59 7.49 -7.63 11.69
CA ASP A 59 8.11 -7.51 10.36
C ASP A 59 7.59 -6.30 9.58
N LEU A 60 6.29 -6.07 9.65
CA LEU A 60 5.63 -4.90 9.09
C LEU A 60 6.07 -3.64 9.83
N TRP A 61 6.08 -3.67 11.16
CA TRP A 61 6.52 -2.54 11.98
C TRP A 61 7.97 -2.14 11.69
N TRP A 62 8.89 -3.09 11.61
CA TRP A 62 10.29 -2.81 11.28
C TRP A 62 10.48 -2.28 9.86
N ASN A 63 9.62 -2.65 8.91
CA ASN A 63 9.59 -2.01 7.59
C ASN A 63 9.11 -0.57 7.68
N ILE A 64 8.05 -0.32 8.45
CA ILE A 64 7.47 1.01 8.63
C ILE A 64 8.45 1.94 9.35
N TRP A 65 9.14 1.42 10.36
CA TRP A 65 10.09 2.14 11.21
C TRP A 65 11.49 2.30 10.59
N ASP A 66 11.69 1.84 9.36
CA ASP A 66 12.99 1.80 8.66
C ASP A 66 14.09 1.06 9.47
N ALA A 67 13.71 0.01 10.21
CA ALA A 67 14.59 -0.83 11.03
C ALA A 67 14.62 -2.30 10.55
N SER A 68 14.56 -2.50 9.23
CA SER A 68 14.41 -3.82 8.60
C SER A 68 15.56 -4.81 8.91
N ASP A 69 16.73 -4.33 9.32
CA ASP A 69 17.84 -5.20 9.74
C ASP A 69 17.50 -6.05 10.96
N ASN A 70 16.56 -5.62 11.81
CA ASN A 70 16.05 -6.40 12.95
C ASN A 70 15.48 -7.76 12.54
N LYS A 71 15.09 -7.94 11.26
CA LYS A 71 14.61 -9.22 10.73
C LYS A 71 15.67 -10.31 10.68
N LYS A 72 16.95 -9.90 10.64
CA LYS A 72 18.10 -10.82 10.59
C LYS A 72 18.55 -11.24 11.99
N GLU A 73 18.07 -10.55 13.02
CA GLU A 73 18.41 -10.81 14.41
C GLU A 73 17.69 -12.07 14.95
N PRO A 74 18.16 -12.64 16.08
CA PRO A 74 17.52 -13.80 16.69
C PRO A 74 16.03 -13.55 16.99
N LEU A 75 15.19 -14.58 16.84
CA LEU A 75 13.74 -14.50 17.08
C LEU A 75 13.37 -13.92 18.45
N SER A 76 14.21 -14.07 19.47
CA SER A 76 13.99 -13.48 20.79
C SER A 76 13.90 -11.95 20.75
N LEU A 77 14.46 -11.28 19.74
CA LEU A 77 14.37 -9.83 19.59
C LEU A 77 12.92 -9.35 19.49
N ARG A 78 12.00 -10.21 19.01
CA ARG A 78 10.56 -9.91 19.00
C ARG A 78 9.97 -9.82 20.40
N GLY A 79 10.60 -10.38 21.43
CA GLY A 79 10.17 -10.25 22.82
C GLY A 79 11.00 -9.24 23.63
N THR A 80 12.29 -9.09 23.31
CA THR A 80 13.23 -8.28 24.12
C THR A 80 13.70 -6.99 23.44
N GLY A 81 13.33 -6.75 22.19
CA GLY A 81 13.85 -5.66 21.38
C GLY A 81 13.25 -4.32 21.77
N ALA A 82 14.07 -3.27 21.76
CA ALA A 82 13.59 -1.91 22.02
C ALA A 82 12.56 -1.41 20.99
N TYR A 83 12.52 -2.00 19.79
CA TYR A 83 11.56 -1.69 18.73
C TYR A 83 10.63 -2.85 18.40
N SER A 84 10.49 -3.84 19.28
CA SER A 84 9.46 -4.88 19.11
C SER A 84 8.11 -4.38 19.64
N LEU A 85 7.03 -4.79 18.99
CA LEU A 85 5.69 -4.45 19.41
C LEU A 85 5.29 -5.19 20.69
N SER A 86 4.48 -4.57 21.55
CA SER A 86 3.82 -5.27 22.64
C SER A 86 2.81 -6.30 22.10
N GLY A 87 2.63 -7.40 22.84
CA GLY A 87 1.63 -8.42 22.52
C GLY A 87 0.33 -8.24 23.31
N GLN A 88 -0.70 -8.99 22.92
CA GLN A 88 -1.91 -9.14 23.73
C GLN A 88 -1.64 -10.17 24.84
N ILE A 89 -2.01 -9.85 26.07
CA ILE A 89 -1.92 -10.74 27.24
C ILE A 89 -2.97 -11.85 27.12
N LEU A 90 -2.52 -13.09 27.31
CA LEU A 90 -3.38 -14.28 27.37
C LEU A 90 -3.60 -14.76 28.81
N THR A 91 -2.54 -14.74 29.63
CA THR A 91 -2.59 -15.09 31.05
C THR A 91 -1.47 -14.37 31.79
N SER A 92 -1.67 -14.14 33.09
CA SER A 92 -0.62 -13.70 34.01
C SER A 92 -0.75 -14.51 35.30
N ASP A 93 0.33 -15.16 35.71
CA ASP A 93 0.38 -15.99 36.91
C ASP A 93 1.38 -15.38 37.89
N GLU A 94 1.01 -15.21 39.16
CA GLU A 94 1.94 -14.72 40.20
C GLU A 94 3.03 -15.77 40.51
N ILE A 95 4.27 -15.30 40.70
CA ILE A 95 5.39 -16.13 41.10
C ILE A 95 5.52 -16.07 42.61
N THR A 96 4.99 -17.08 43.30
CA THR A 96 5.16 -17.21 44.75
C THR A 96 6.63 -17.43 45.10
N LYS A 97 7.18 -16.58 45.97
CA LYS A 97 8.57 -16.69 46.41
C LYS A 97 8.73 -17.87 47.37
N VAL A 98 9.53 -18.84 46.95
CA VAL A 98 9.88 -20.03 47.74
C VAL A 98 11.39 -20.18 47.85
N THR A 99 11.88 -20.75 48.95
CA THR A 99 13.31 -20.98 49.16
C THR A 99 13.79 -22.33 48.62
N ASP A 100 12.87 -23.30 48.49
CA ASP A 100 13.18 -24.62 47.97
C ASP A 100 13.22 -24.64 46.44
N LYS A 101 14.21 -25.34 45.88
CA LYS A 101 14.44 -25.37 44.43
C LYS A 101 13.48 -26.31 43.70
N GLU A 102 13.11 -27.43 44.33
CA GLU A 102 12.18 -28.40 43.73
C GLU A 102 10.78 -27.79 43.69
N GLU A 103 10.35 -27.16 44.79
CA GLU A 103 9.09 -26.42 44.86
C GLU A 103 9.02 -25.29 43.80
N LEU A 104 10.11 -24.51 43.64
CA LEU A 104 10.17 -23.48 42.59
C LEU A 104 10.06 -24.08 41.18
N THR A 105 10.66 -25.25 40.97
CA THR A 105 10.63 -25.95 39.67
C THR A 105 9.22 -26.44 39.36
N ASP A 106 8.50 -26.95 40.34
CA ASP A 106 7.10 -27.39 40.20
C ASP A 106 6.16 -26.21 39.90
N ILE A 107 6.34 -25.07 40.59
CA ILE A 107 5.61 -23.82 40.29
C ILE A 107 5.83 -23.40 38.84
N ILE A 108 7.09 -23.39 38.39
CA ILE A 108 7.45 -23.01 37.03
C ILE A 108 6.93 -24.02 35.99
N ASP A 109 6.92 -25.33 36.29
CA ASP A 109 6.29 -26.34 35.42
C ASP A 109 4.78 -26.11 35.27
N GLY A 110 4.10 -25.77 36.37
CA GLY A 110 2.71 -25.35 36.36
C GLY A 110 2.45 -24.15 35.44
N MET A 111 3.29 -23.12 35.51
CA MET A 111 3.19 -21.94 34.64
C MET A 111 3.38 -22.28 33.16
N PHE A 112 4.36 -23.12 32.81
CA PHE A 112 4.54 -23.55 31.42
C PHE A 112 3.39 -24.42 30.92
N LYS A 113 2.80 -25.26 31.78
CA LYS A 113 1.60 -26.03 31.46
C LYS A 113 0.40 -25.11 31.20
N ASN A 114 0.12 -24.18 32.11
CA ASN A 114 -0.94 -23.18 31.95
C ASN A 114 -0.76 -22.36 30.67
N ALA A 115 0.47 -21.91 30.39
CA ALA A 115 0.79 -21.19 29.17
C ALA A 115 0.51 -22.05 27.92
N THR A 116 0.87 -23.34 27.94
CA THR A 116 0.63 -24.25 26.83
C THR A 116 -0.86 -24.50 26.59
N ASP A 117 -1.64 -24.65 27.66
CA ASP A 117 -3.09 -24.78 27.58
C ASP A 117 -3.75 -23.50 27.05
N ALA A 118 -3.30 -22.33 27.49
CA ALA A 118 -3.76 -21.03 27.00
C ALA A 118 -3.46 -20.85 25.50
N ILE A 119 -2.27 -21.23 25.05
CA ILE A 119 -1.86 -21.17 23.64
C ILE A 119 -2.72 -22.08 22.77
N SER A 120 -2.95 -23.32 23.22
CA SER A 120 -3.80 -24.27 22.51
C SER A 120 -5.22 -23.74 22.33
N LYS A 121 -5.82 -23.19 23.40
CA LYS A 121 -7.14 -22.55 23.34
C LYS A 121 -7.15 -21.34 22.39
N PHE A 122 -6.09 -20.51 22.45
CA PHE A 122 -5.97 -19.33 21.60
C PHE A 122 -5.90 -19.69 20.11
N ILE A 123 -5.09 -20.67 19.74
CA ILE A 123 -4.93 -21.11 18.34
C ILE A 123 -6.22 -21.74 17.81
N ILE A 124 -6.95 -22.51 18.62
CA ILE A 124 -8.25 -23.06 18.23
C ILE A 124 -9.26 -21.93 17.94
N ALA A 125 -9.26 -20.88 18.78
CA ALA A 125 -10.14 -19.74 18.59
C ALA A 125 -9.70 -18.80 17.45
N ASN A 126 -8.39 -18.74 17.18
CA ASN A 126 -7.77 -17.85 16.19
C ASN A 126 -6.82 -18.65 15.30
N PRO A 127 -7.33 -19.50 14.40
CA PRO A 127 -6.50 -20.39 13.59
C PRO A 127 -5.73 -19.66 12.48
N ASN A 128 -6.13 -18.43 12.13
CA ASN A 128 -5.51 -17.65 11.07
C ASN A 128 -4.92 -16.33 11.60
N ALA A 129 -3.59 -16.28 11.67
CA ALA A 129 -2.82 -15.12 12.11
C ALA A 129 -3.10 -13.85 11.30
N ASP A 130 -3.28 -13.95 9.98
CA ASP A 130 -3.47 -12.78 9.11
C ASP A 130 -4.77 -12.02 9.39
N SER A 131 -5.78 -12.74 9.90
CA SER A 131 -7.09 -12.17 10.23
C SER A 131 -7.22 -11.71 11.68
N PHE A 132 -6.19 -11.90 12.50
CA PHE A 132 -6.23 -11.60 13.92
C PHE A 132 -6.18 -10.09 14.19
N PHE A 133 -7.10 -9.62 15.03
CA PHE A 133 -7.09 -8.28 15.59
C PHE A 133 -6.92 -8.40 17.11
N PRO A 134 -5.96 -7.67 17.70
CA PRO A 134 -5.77 -7.72 19.15
C PRO A 134 -6.93 -7.07 19.89
N ASP A 135 -7.29 -7.66 21.03
CA ASP A 135 -8.16 -7.05 22.03
C ASP A 135 -7.37 -5.96 22.78
N GLU A 136 -7.66 -4.71 22.44
CA GLU A 136 -6.95 -3.53 22.97
C GLU A 136 -7.05 -3.40 24.50
N SER A 137 -8.09 -3.99 25.11
CA SER A 137 -8.26 -4.00 26.57
C SER A 137 -7.28 -4.93 27.28
N LYS A 138 -6.62 -5.83 26.54
CA LYS A 138 -5.71 -6.87 27.05
C LYS A 138 -4.28 -6.67 26.58
N MET A 139 -3.89 -5.47 26.15
CA MET A 139 -2.55 -5.23 25.65
C MET A 139 -1.50 -5.14 26.77
N ASP A 140 -0.33 -5.71 26.52
CA ASP A 140 0.85 -5.61 27.39
C ASP A 140 1.52 -4.24 27.25
N TYR A 141 0.81 -3.20 27.69
CA TYR A 141 1.18 -1.78 27.56
C TYR A 141 1.45 -1.34 26.11
N ASP A 142 0.40 -0.87 25.43
CA ASP A 142 0.47 -0.32 24.06
C ASP A 142 -0.34 0.97 23.93
N PRO A 143 0.12 2.10 24.51
CA PRO A 143 -0.61 3.37 24.44
C PRO A 143 -0.67 3.95 23.02
N ASP A 144 0.18 3.49 22.12
CA ASP A 144 0.23 3.88 20.72
C ASP A 144 -0.65 2.99 19.83
N ARG A 145 -1.24 1.92 20.40
CA ARG A 145 -2.10 0.96 19.70
C ARG A 145 -1.41 0.31 18.49
N LEU A 146 -0.09 0.16 18.54
CA LEU A 146 0.72 -0.21 17.37
C LEU A 146 0.37 -1.60 16.85
N LEU A 147 0.12 -2.57 17.72
CA LEU A 147 -0.24 -3.92 17.25
C LEU A 147 -1.56 -3.89 16.48
N TYR A 148 -2.54 -3.12 16.98
CA TYR A 148 -3.83 -2.94 16.31
C TYR A 148 -3.67 -2.19 14.98
N LEU A 149 -2.85 -1.14 14.94
CA LEU A 149 -2.54 -0.42 13.71
C LEU A 149 -1.84 -1.32 12.67
N MET A 150 -0.93 -2.21 13.09
CA MET A 150 -0.30 -3.18 12.19
C MET A 150 -1.32 -4.16 11.63
N ALA A 151 -2.28 -4.63 12.44
CA ALA A 151 -3.35 -5.51 11.97
C ALA A 151 -4.25 -4.81 10.92
N LEU A 152 -4.57 -3.53 11.11
CA LEU A 152 -5.31 -2.74 10.12
C LEU A 152 -4.54 -2.61 8.79
N ILE A 153 -3.26 -2.24 8.86
CA ILE A 153 -2.43 -2.04 7.66
C ILE A 153 -2.24 -3.37 6.91
N HIS A 154 -1.95 -4.46 7.62
CA HIS A 154 -1.81 -5.79 7.02
C HIS A 154 -3.07 -6.23 6.26
N ASN A 155 -4.25 -5.81 6.75
CA ASN A 155 -5.54 -6.14 6.16
C ASN A 155 -6.04 -5.09 5.14
N GLY A 156 -5.20 -4.17 4.66
CA GLY A 156 -5.59 -3.16 3.67
C GLY A 156 -6.58 -2.11 4.18
N LYS A 157 -6.57 -1.84 5.49
CA LYS A 157 -7.42 -0.85 6.17
C LYS A 157 -6.62 0.38 6.58
N GLU A 158 -5.80 0.89 5.67
CA GLU A 158 -4.90 2.02 5.93
C GLU A 158 -5.65 3.31 6.28
N GLU A 159 -6.83 3.53 5.70
CA GLU A 159 -7.67 4.71 6.01
C GLU A 159 -8.15 4.70 7.46
N ASP A 160 -8.53 3.53 7.99
CA ASP A 160 -8.93 3.37 9.39
C ASP A 160 -7.74 3.63 10.32
N ALA A 161 -6.55 3.12 9.97
CA ALA A 161 -5.31 3.39 10.70
C ALA A 161 -4.97 4.89 10.72
N LEU A 162 -5.11 5.57 9.57
CA LEU A 162 -4.91 7.02 9.46
C LEU A 162 -5.95 7.82 10.27
N ALA A 163 -7.20 7.37 10.33
CA ALA A 163 -8.25 8.00 11.12
C ALA A 163 -7.95 7.93 12.63
N ILE A 164 -7.53 6.76 13.13
CA ILE A 164 -7.11 6.57 14.52
C ILE A 164 -5.95 7.50 14.87
N ILE A 165 -4.92 7.55 14.01
CA ILE A 165 -3.78 8.44 14.21
C ILE A 165 -4.23 9.90 14.26
N LYS A 166 -5.11 10.32 13.34
CA LYS A 166 -5.64 11.69 13.29
C LYS A 166 -6.37 12.07 14.57
N GLU A 167 -7.18 11.16 15.12
CA GLU A 167 -7.88 11.36 16.38
C GLU A 167 -6.90 11.45 17.56
N ALA A 168 -5.94 10.52 17.65
CA ALA A 168 -4.92 10.54 18.70
C ALA A 168 -4.11 11.85 18.69
N ARG A 169 -3.77 12.37 17.50
CA ARG A 169 -3.12 13.68 17.35
C ARG A 169 -3.98 14.84 17.81
N LYS A 170 -5.28 14.82 17.52
CA LYS A 170 -6.24 15.83 18.01
C LYS A 170 -6.25 15.85 19.55
N ASN A 171 -6.11 14.69 20.16
CA ASN A 171 -6.05 14.51 21.62
C ASN A 171 -4.64 14.76 22.20
N LYS A 172 -3.70 15.31 21.40
CA LYS A 172 -2.31 15.62 21.78
C LYS A 172 -1.53 14.39 22.29
N HIS A 173 -1.88 13.20 21.82
CA HIS A 173 -1.15 11.97 22.12
C HIS A 173 0.33 12.08 21.68
N ARG A 174 1.22 11.62 22.56
CA ARG A 174 2.66 11.53 22.29
C ARG A 174 3.05 10.07 22.20
N CYS A 175 3.60 9.67 21.06
CA CYS A 175 4.04 8.30 20.86
C CYS A 175 5.23 7.95 21.77
N ILE A 176 5.30 6.68 22.16
CA ILE A 176 6.45 6.12 22.90
C ILE A 176 7.69 6.17 22.00
N PHE A 177 7.59 5.62 20.79
CA PHE A 177 8.72 5.59 19.89
C PHE A 177 8.86 6.94 19.18
N GLN A 178 10.03 7.55 19.37
CA GLN A 178 10.40 8.82 18.79
C GLN A 178 11.75 8.65 18.08
N SER A 179 11.87 9.27 16.91
CA SER A 179 13.06 9.29 16.08
C SER A 179 13.38 10.75 15.75
N GLY A 180 14.45 11.25 16.38
CA GLY A 180 14.85 12.65 16.28
C GLY A 180 13.80 13.61 16.87
N MET A 181 13.88 14.88 16.46
CA MET A 181 13.08 15.97 17.03
C MET A 181 11.64 16.04 16.49
N PHE A 182 11.34 15.39 15.37
CA PHE A 182 10.08 15.60 14.62
C PHE A 182 9.41 14.34 14.09
N SER A 183 9.95 13.15 14.35
CA SER A 183 9.35 11.90 13.86
C SER A 183 9.07 10.95 15.01
N ASP A 184 8.00 10.19 14.89
CA ASP A 184 7.51 9.24 15.88
C ASP A 184 6.69 8.15 15.20
N SER A 185 6.18 7.18 15.95
CA SER A 185 5.45 6.02 15.41
C SER A 185 4.41 6.39 14.37
N TYR A 186 3.56 7.36 14.70
CA TYR A 186 2.48 7.82 13.83
C TYR A 186 2.97 8.55 12.58
N THR A 187 4.11 9.24 12.66
CA THR A 187 4.73 9.87 11.48
C THR A 187 5.16 8.83 10.46
N TYR A 188 5.80 7.74 10.92
CA TYR A 188 6.24 6.65 10.04
C TYR A 188 5.06 5.88 9.45
N ILE A 189 4.07 5.52 10.28
CA ILE A 189 2.86 4.84 9.81
C ILE A 189 2.14 5.69 8.75
N ARG A 190 1.97 7.00 9.02
CA ARG A 190 1.33 7.90 8.05
C ARG A 190 2.10 7.96 6.74
N ARG A 191 3.44 7.98 6.76
CA ARG A 191 4.24 7.93 5.53
C ARG A 191 4.02 6.63 4.78
N TRP A 192 4.04 5.49 5.48
CA TRP A 192 3.79 4.18 4.89
C TRP A 192 2.45 4.09 4.17
N CYS A 193 1.34 4.38 4.88
CA CYS A 193 -0.01 4.34 4.30
C CYS A 193 -0.18 5.27 3.09
N ASN A 194 0.50 6.43 3.09
CA ASN A 194 0.40 7.37 1.98
C ASN A 194 1.26 6.99 0.76
N ARG A 195 2.27 6.12 0.89
CA ARG A 195 3.10 5.67 -0.27
C ARG A 195 2.24 4.96 -1.31
N GLU A 196 1.35 4.06 -0.88
CA GLU A 196 0.46 3.33 -1.78
C GLU A 196 -0.67 4.21 -2.33
N GLN A 197 -1.16 5.16 -1.53
CA GLN A 197 -2.14 6.15 -2.02
C GLN A 197 -1.57 7.04 -3.12
N VAL A 198 -0.29 7.38 -3.12
CA VAL A 198 0.32 8.18 -4.19
C VAL A 198 0.28 7.41 -5.52
N ALA A 199 0.63 6.12 -5.52
CA ALA A 199 0.55 5.29 -6.73
C ALA A 199 -0.91 5.15 -7.23
N ILE A 200 -1.86 4.94 -6.32
CA ILE A 200 -3.29 4.86 -6.65
C ILE A 200 -3.83 6.20 -7.15
N ARG A 201 -3.47 7.33 -6.52
CA ARG A 201 -3.84 8.68 -6.98
C ARG A 201 -3.26 8.97 -8.35
N ILE A 202 -1.99 8.64 -8.58
CA ILE A 202 -1.34 8.78 -9.89
C ILE A 202 -2.09 7.95 -10.93
N ARG A 203 -2.39 6.68 -10.66
CA ARG A 203 -3.18 5.81 -11.55
C ARG A 203 -4.57 6.41 -11.83
N ASN A 204 -5.24 6.94 -10.81
CA ASN A 204 -6.57 7.53 -10.97
C ASN A 204 -6.52 8.85 -11.77
N VAL A 205 -5.49 9.67 -11.57
CA VAL A 205 -5.24 10.89 -12.37
C VAL A 205 -4.94 10.52 -13.82
N PHE A 206 -4.06 9.53 -14.06
CA PHE A 206 -3.79 9.02 -15.40
C PHE A 206 -5.05 8.46 -16.06
N ALA A 207 -5.83 7.66 -15.35
CA ALA A 207 -7.09 7.11 -15.86
C ALA A 207 -8.10 8.23 -16.18
N TYR A 208 -8.18 9.28 -15.34
CA TYR A 208 -9.03 10.44 -15.58
C TYR A 208 -8.59 11.24 -16.82
N ILE A 209 -7.29 11.57 -16.92
CA ILE A 209 -6.72 12.29 -18.08
C ILE A 209 -6.93 11.47 -19.35
N PHE A 210 -6.63 10.18 -19.31
CA PHE A 210 -6.79 9.27 -20.44
C PHE A 210 -8.26 9.17 -20.87
N ASN A 211 -9.20 8.97 -19.94
CA ASN A 211 -10.63 8.95 -20.24
C ASN A 211 -11.12 10.27 -20.85
N ASN A 212 -10.59 11.41 -20.42
CA ASN A 212 -10.91 12.71 -21.01
C ASN A 212 -10.39 12.84 -22.45
N ILE A 213 -9.16 12.38 -22.72
CA ILE A 213 -8.59 12.38 -24.08
C ILE A 213 -9.44 11.49 -25.00
N VAL A 214 -9.78 10.28 -24.56
CA VAL A 214 -10.63 9.35 -25.31
C VAL A 214 -12.01 9.97 -25.58
N GLN A 215 -12.60 10.66 -24.60
CA GLN A 215 -13.87 11.35 -24.75
C GLN A 215 -13.80 12.48 -25.79
N ILE A 216 -12.77 13.35 -25.72
CA ILE A 216 -12.61 14.47 -26.65
C ILE A 216 -12.40 13.96 -28.07
N ARG A 217 -11.51 12.97 -28.26
CA ARG A 217 -11.30 12.33 -29.56
C ARG A 217 -12.60 11.73 -30.10
N ALA A 218 -13.34 11.01 -29.26
CA ALA A 218 -14.60 10.40 -29.67
C ALA A 218 -15.64 11.44 -30.10
N TYR A 219 -15.76 12.54 -29.36
CA TYR A 219 -16.66 13.63 -29.71
C TYR A 219 -16.23 14.33 -30.99
N ALA A 220 -14.92 14.53 -31.18
CA ALA A 220 -14.35 15.13 -32.38
C ALA A 220 -14.67 14.31 -33.64
N LEU A 221 -14.45 12.99 -33.59
CA LEU A 221 -14.76 12.06 -34.68
C LEU A 221 -16.25 12.06 -35.02
N MET A 222 -17.12 12.01 -34.01
CA MET A 222 -18.57 12.05 -34.21
C MET A 222 -19.05 13.41 -34.77
N ALA A 223 -18.38 14.52 -34.45
CA ALA A 223 -18.72 15.83 -34.98
C ALA A 223 -18.37 15.97 -36.47
N LEU A 224 -17.29 15.33 -36.91
CA LEU A 224 -16.86 15.33 -38.32
C LEU A 224 -17.78 14.48 -39.21
N GLY A 225 -18.39 13.43 -38.63
CA GLY A 225 -19.30 12.53 -39.33
C GLY A 225 -20.59 13.17 -39.88
N ARG A 226 -21.34 12.35 -40.64
CA ARG A 226 -22.60 12.73 -41.28
C ARG A 226 -23.68 13.02 -40.22
N ASN A 227 -24.63 13.91 -40.54
CA ASN A 227 -25.69 14.36 -39.61
C ASN A 227 -26.76 13.28 -39.28
N ASN A 228 -26.47 12.00 -39.52
CA ASN A 228 -27.46 10.95 -39.33
C ASN A 228 -27.48 10.49 -37.87
N LYS A 229 -28.63 10.65 -37.20
CA LYS A 229 -28.81 10.23 -35.79
C LYS A 229 -28.69 8.71 -35.58
N LYS A 230 -28.67 7.92 -36.66
CA LYS A 230 -28.56 6.45 -36.62
C LYS A 230 -27.12 5.94 -36.62
N ASP A 231 -26.13 6.80 -36.87
CA ASP A 231 -24.73 6.39 -36.92
C ASP A 231 -24.19 6.33 -35.48
N THR A 232 -23.90 5.13 -35.00
CA THR A 232 -23.40 4.89 -33.63
C THR A 232 -21.87 4.86 -33.54
N ILE A 233 -21.18 4.86 -34.70
CA ILE A 233 -19.73 4.72 -34.83
C ILE A 233 -19.25 5.69 -35.92
N PRO A 234 -18.11 6.40 -35.74
CA PRO A 234 -17.56 7.28 -36.76
C PRO A 234 -17.08 6.52 -38.00
N SER A 235 -17.08 7.17 -39.16
CA SER A 235 -16.60 6.53 -40.39
C SER A 235 -15.07 6.45 -40.42
N VAL A 236 -14.54 5.45 -41.13
CA VAL A 236 -13.09 5.30 -41.35
C VAL A 236 -12.49 6.56 -42.00
N TYR A 237 -13.27 7.29 -42.80
CA TYR A 237 -12.83 8.54 -43.42
C TYR A 237 -12.69 9.68 -42.41
N ASP A 238 -13.59 9.78 -41.44
CA ASP A 238 -13.52 10.81 -40.37
C ASP A 238 -12.30 10.58 -39.46
N ILE A 239 -11.98 9.31 -39.20
CA ILE A 239 -10.78 8.90 -38.44
C ILE A 239 -9.52 9.33 -39.19
N ARG A 240 -9.42 9.00 -40.47
CA ARG A 240 -8.26 9.36 -41.30
C ARG A 240 -8.11 10.88 -41.45
N LEU A 241 -9.21 11.61 -41.54
CA LEU A 241 -9.21 13.05 -41.69
C LEU A 241 -8.68 13.75 -40.43
N LEU A 242 -9.20 13.40 -39.26
CA LEU A 242 -8.77 14.04 -38.01
C LEU A 242 -7.36 13.60 -37.61
N ASP A 243 -7.15 12.30 -37.51
CA ASP A 243 -5.90 11.77 -36.98
C ASP A 243 -4.76 11.97 -37.99
N GLY A 244 -5.04 11.82 -39.29
CA GLY A 244 -4.07 12.11 -40.34
C GLY A 244 -3.65 13.57 -40.33
N GLY A 245 -4.60 14.51 -40.22
CA GLY A 245 -4.27 15.94 -40.13
C GLY A 245 -3.38 16.28 -38.93
N ILE A 246 -3.65 15.69 -37.76
CA ILE A 246 -2.85 15.90 -36.55
C ILE A 246 -1.43 15.35 -36.71
N VAL A 247 -1.30 14.10 -37.18
CA VAL A 247 -0.01 13.43 -37.35
C VAL A 247 0.84 14.16 -38.39
N MET A 248 0.24 14.54 -39.53
CA MET A 248 0.94 15.26 -40.59
C MET A 248 1.44 16.62 -40.10
N ALA A 249 0.61 17.39 -39.39
CA ALA A 249 1.02 18.66 -38.82
C ALA A 249 2.20 18.49 -37.85
N LEU A 250 2.11 17.52 -36.92
CA LEU A 250 3.18 17.27 -35.94
C LEU A 250 4.49 16.81 -36.58
N CYS A 251 4.42 15.84 -37.50
CA CYS A 251 5.61 15.34 -38.19
C CYS A 251 6.27 16.44 -39.02
N PHE A 252 5.51 17.25 -39.74
CA PHE A 252 6.07 18.35 -40.52
C PHE A 252 6.62 19.47 -39.65
N SER A 253 5.97 19.81 -38.52
CA SER A 253 6.53 20.78 -37.58
C SER A 253 7.89 20.32 -37.04
N ILE A 254 8.04 19.03 -36.70
CA ILE A 254 9.30 18.47 -36.19
C ILE A 254 10.39 18.47 -37.26
N ILE A 255 10.05 18.07 -38.49
CA ILE A 255 11.00 18.03 -39.60
C ILE A 255 11.42 19.44 -40.00
N PHE A 256 10.45 20.36 -40.12
CA PHE A 256 10.69 21.72 -40.59
C PHE A 256 11.39 22.59 -39.55
N HIS A 257 10.93 22.59 -38.29
CA HIS A 257 11.49 23.48 -37.28
C HIS A 257 12.70 22.89 -36.55
N TRP A 258 12.74 21.57 -36.35
CA TRP A 258 13.77 20.93 -35.51
C TRP A 258 14.75 20.08 -36.31
N HIS A 259 14.55 19.94 -37.63
CA HIS A 259 15.38 19.14 -38.53
C HIS A 259 15.68 17.73 -38.02
N ASN A 260 14.73 17.13 -37.30
CA ASN A 260 14.93 15.86 -36.60
C ASN A 260 13.99 14.78 -37.13
N CYS A 261 14.41 14.12 -38.21
CA CYS A 261 13.65 13.04 -38.83
C CYS A 261 13.43 11.86 -37.88
N THR A 262 14.41 11.54 -37.02
CA THR A 262 14.29 10.45 -36.04
C THR A 262 13.16 10.70 -35.05
N LEU A 263 13.03 11.94 -34.55
CA LEU A 263 11.96 12.32 -33.64
C LEU A 263 10.58 12.27 -34.32
N ALA A 264 10.50 12.59 -35.61
CA ALA A 264 9.26 12.45 -36.38
C ALA A 264 8.81 10.97 -36.48
N TRP A 265 9.74 10.04 -36.73
CA TRP A 265 9.46 8.61 -36.74
C TRP A 265 9.07 8.07 -35.36
N ILE A 266 9.72 8.52 -34.29
CA ILE A 266 9.35 8.18 -32.92
C ILE A 266 7.92 8.67 -32.62
N THR A 267 7.59 9.89 -33.02
CA THR A 267 6.25 10.48 -32.83
C THR A 267 5.18 9.68 -33.58
N LEU A 268 5.48 9.25 -34.80
CA LEU A 268 4.60 8.38 -35.58
C LEU A 268 4.38 7.01 -34.90
N ALA A 269 5.45 6.39 -34.40
CA ALA A 269 5.37 5.11 -33.68
C ALA A 269 4.55 5.22 -32.39
N VAL A 270 4.77 6.29 -31.61
CA VAL A 270 3.98 6.59 -30.40
C VAL A 270 2.51 6.79 -30.75
N TYR A 271 2.20 7.50 -31.84
CA TYR A 271 0.82 7.67 -32.31
C TYR A 271 0.15 6.34 -32.62
N PHE A 272 0.82 5.41 -33.33
CA PHE A 272 0.27 4.08 -33.62
C PHE A 272 0.00 3.27 -32.34
N ILE A 273 0.92 3.32 -31.37
CA ILE A 273 0.75 2.67 -30.07
C ILE A 273 -0.45 3.28 -29.32
N CYS A 274 -0.53 4.61 -29.24
CA CYS A 274 -1.66 5.29 -28.61
C CYS A 274 -3.00 5.00 -29.31
N GLY A 275 -3.03 5.00 -30.65
CA GLY A 275 -4.20 4.63 -31.44
C GLY A 275 -4.70 3.22 -31.12
N TRP A 276 -3.76 2.27 -31.07
CA TRP A 276 -4.05 0.88 -30.70
C TRP A 276 -4.61 0.77 -29.26
N PHE A 277 -3.99 1.44 -28.29
CA PHE A 277 -4.44 1.44 -26.88
C PHE A 277 -5.78 2.15 -26.67
N MET A 278 -6.10 3.17 -27.46
CA MET A 278 -7.39 3.90 -27.35
C MET A 278 -8.59 3.05 -27.79
N ASP A 279 -8.39 2.13 -28.75
CA ASP A 279 -9.47 1.32 -29.34
C ASP A 279 -9.53 -0.14 -28.81
N PHE A 280 -8.57 -0.57 -27.98
CA PHE A 280 -8.42 -1.96 -27.50
C PHE A 280 -9.56 -2.51 -26.60
N GLU A 281 -10.48 -1.67 -26.13
CA GLU A 281 -11.55 -2.08 -25.19
C GLU A 281 -12.97 -1.61 -25.59
N LYS A 282 -13.21 -1.18 -26.84
CA LYS A 282 -14.48 -0.49 -27.22
C LYS A 282 -14.81 0.71 -26.32
N ARG A 283 -13.80 1.28 -25.66
CA ARG A 283 -13.94 2.33 -24.64
C ARG A 283 -14.39 3.67 -25.24
N SER A 284 -14.17 3.86 -26.53
CA SER A 284 -14.65 4.98 -27.33
C SER A 284 -16.16 4.87 -27.63
N GLU A 285 -16.72 3.66 -27.71
CA GLU A 285 -18.13 3.39 -28.06
C GLU A 285 -19.12 4.04 -27.10
N ARG A 286 -18.85 3.95 -25.79
CA ARG A 286 -19.65 4.66 -24.75
C ARG A 286 -19.70 6.17 -24.96
N TYR A 287 -18.63 6.76 -25.49
CA TYR A 287 -18.58 8.21 -25.75
C TYR A 287 -19.24 8.57 -27.07
N TYR A 288 -19.24 7.70 -28.08
CA TYR A 288 -20.03 7.90 -29.30
C TYR A 288 -21.53 7.94 -28.99
N ILE A 289 -22.02 6.99 -28.19
CA ILE A 289 -23.41 6.95 -27.72
C ILE A 289 -23.74 8.22 -26.93
N ARG A 290 -22.85 8.61 -26.01
CA ARG A 290 -23.03 9.83 -25.19
C ARG A 290 -23.10 11.10 -26.05
N PHE A 291 -22.29 11.20 -27.10
CA PHE A 291 -22.33 12.32 -28.05
C PHE A 291 -23.64 12.35 -28.83
N GLY A 292 -24.13 11.18 -29.29
CA GLY A 292 -25.40 11.04 -29.99
C GLY A 292 -26.59 11.61 -29.19
N ASN A 293 -26.55 11.44 -27.87
CA ASN A 293 -27.57 11.90 -26.92
C ASN A 293 -27.44 13.38 -26.51
N LEU A 294 -26.44 14.12 -26.99
CA LEU A 294 -26.29 15.55 -26.68
C LEU A 294 -27.36 16.40 -27.39
N PRO A 295 -27.75 17.56 -26.81
CA PRO A 295 -28.64 18.51 -27.48
C PRO A 295 -28.11 18.96 -28.84
N ASP A 296 -29.00 19.17 -29.81
CA ASP A 296 -28.64 19.53 -31.19
C ASP A 296 -27.74 20.78 -31.27
N LYS A 297 -28.01 21.78 -30.42
CA LYS A 297 -27.18 23.00 -30.30
C LYS A 297 -25.73 22.71 -29.89
N THR A 298 -25.52 21.76 -28.98
CA THR A 298 -24.19 21.38 -28.50
C THR A 298 -23.43 20.60 -29.57
N ARG A 299 -24.11 19.67 -30.27
CA ARG A 299 -23.51 18.90 -31.37
C ARG A 299 -23.11 19.80 -32.54
N LEU A 300 -23.93 20.80 -32.87
CA LEU A 300 -23.63 21.77 -33.92
C LEU A 300 -22.37 22.60 -33.60
N ARG A 301 -22.21 23.03 -32.34
CA ARG A 301 -20.99 23.75 -31.91
C ARG A 301 -19.74 22.89 -32.04
N TRP A 302 -19.79 21.64 -31.60
CA TRP A 302 -18.70 20.68 -31.79
C TRP A 302 -18.38 20.51 -33.28
N LYS A 303 -19.40 20.36 -34.12
CA LYS A 303 -19.23 20.20 -35.57
C LYS A 303 -18.50 21.39 -36.19
N ILE A 304 -19.00 22.61 -35.97
CA ILE A 304 -18.38 23.82 -36.51
C ILE A 304 -16.93 23.95 -36.02
N GLY A 305 -16.71 23.79 -34.71
CA GLY A 305 -15.37 23.90 -34.12
C GLY A 305 -14.39 22.88 -34.69
N MET A 306 -14.81 21.62 -34.83
CA MET A 306 -13.94 20.57 -35.35
C MET A 306 -13.61 20.72 -36.83
N TRP A 307 -14.58 21.15 -37.66
CA TRP A 307 -14.30 21.42 -39.08
C TRP A 307 -13.33 22.58 -39.25
N ILE A 308 -13.49 23.68 -38.48
CA ILE A 308 -12.53 24.79 -38.48
C ILE A 308 -11.14 24.29 -38.08
N PHE A 309 -11.05 23.50 -37.02
CA PHE A 309 -9.80 22.94 -36.51
C PHE A 309 -9.08 22.08 -37.57
N VAL A 310 -9.79 21.11 -38.17
CA VAL A 310 -9.23 20.23 -39.20
C VAL A 310 -8.77 21.04 -40.42
N VAL A 311 -9.59 21.95 -40.94
CA VAL A 311 -9.21 22.80 -42.08
C VAL A 311 -7.93 23.59 -41.77
N THR A 312 -7.84 24.16 -40.56
CA THR A 312 -6.65 24.89 -40.11
C THR A 312 -5.41 23.99 -40.07
N LEU A 313 -5.53 22.76 -39.53
CA LEU A 313 -4.43 21.80 -39.49
C LEU A 313 -3.87 21.47 -40.88
N TYR A 314 -4.76 21.27 -41.87
CA TYR A 314 -4.35 20.94 -43.23
C TYR A 314 -3.74 22.15 -43.96
N ILE A 315 -4.29 23.36 -43.77
CA ILE A 315 -3.68 24.59 -44.30
C ILE A 315 -2.28 24.78 -43.72
N TYR A 316 -2.12 24.58 -42.41
CA TYR A 316 -0.82 24.65 -41.74
C TYR A 316 0.16 23.62 -42.31
N SER A 317 -0.25 22.35 -42.39
CA SER A 317 0.58 21.27 -42.92
C SER A 317 1.02 21.52 -44.36
N PHE A 318 0.10 22.05 -45.19
CA PHE A 318 0.39 22.42 -46.57
C PHE A 318 1.37 23.59 -46.66
N ALA A 319 1.20 24.62 -45.82
CA ALA A 319 2.13 25.74 -45.77
C ALA A 319 3.53 25.28 -45.35
N SER A 320 3.65 24.45 -44.30
CA SER A 320 4.93 23.88 -43.86
C SER A 320 5.64 23.10 -44.97
N LEU A 321 4.89 22.29 -45.73
CA LEU A 321 5.44 21.57 -46.89
C LEU A 321 5.89 22.51 -48.02
N TYR A 322 5.07 23.50 -48.34
CA TYR A 322 5.37 24.47 -49.40
C TYR A 322 6.65 25.25 -49.09
N PHE A 323 6.82 25.71 -47.85
CA PHE A 323 8.02 26.42 -47.42
C PHE A 323 9.25 25.51 -47.33
N LEU A 324 9.08 24.25 -46.90
CA LEU A 324 10.17 23.26 -46.90
C LEU A 324 10.74 23.04 -48.31
N ASN A 325 9.87 22.89 -49.31
CA ASN A 325 10.30 22.70 -50.71
C ASN A 325 11.00 23.94 -51.29
N TYR A 326 10.55 25.14 -50.90
CA TYR A 326 11.16 26.39 -51.34
C TYR A 326 12.57 26.62 -50.77
N GLU A 327 12.87 26.12 -49.56
CA GLU A 327 14.22 26.17 -48.99
C GLU A 327 15.18 25.17 -49.64
N THR A 328 14.71 24.03 -50.12
CA THR A 328 15.55 23.02 -50.80
C THR A 328 15.92 23.37 -52.24
N ASP A 329 15.18 24.27 -52.89
CA ASP A 329 15.44 24.74 -54.27
C ASP A 329 16.39 25.96 -54.34
N ARG A 330 16.89 26.43 -53.19
CA ARG A 330 17.95 27.45 -53.06
C ARG A 330 19.27 26.82 -52.65
#